data_AF-A0A6M0C658-F1
#
_entry.id   AF-A0A6M0C658-F1
#
_cell.length_a   1.000
_cell.length_b   1.000
_cell.length_c   1.000
_cell.angle_alpha   90.00
_cell.angle_beta   90.00
_cell.angle_gamma   90.00
#
_symmetry.space_group_name_H-M   'P 1'
#
loop_
_entity.id
_entity.type
_entity.pdbx_description
1 polymer ?
#
loop_
_entity_poly.entity_id
_entity_poly.type
_entity_poly.pdbx_seq_one_letter_code
_entity_poly.pdbx_strand_id
1 'polypeptide(L)'
;MPMNTTITPSPWIKIFQPISQPTLRLFCFHPSASGASLFRLWGKYLPSNIEVCAIQLPGRETRIKEPLITKWDNLLPPLTQALKPLIIEYPFVFFGHSLGAAVCFEVAHQLRMKKLPTPKCL
;
A
#
# COMPACT_ATOMS: atom_id res chain seq x y z
N MET A 1 15.94 -1.92 -20.75
CA MET A 1 16.18 -3.20 -20.05
C MET A 1 15.35 -3.19 -18.78
N PRO A 2 14.58 -4.25 -18.44
CA PRO A 2 13.90 -4.26 -17.17
C PRO A 2 14.95 -4.40 -16.06
N MET A 3 15.02 -3.41 -15.18
CA MET A 3 15.76 -3.53 -13.93
C MET A 3 15.10 -4.65 -13.14
N ASN A 4 15.88 -5.65 -12.71
CA ASN A 4 15.48 -6.59 -11.68
C ASN A 4 15.27 -5.78 -10.40
N THR A 5 14.06 -5.28 -10.17
CA THR A 5 13.74 -4.49 -8.98
C THR A 5 13.51 -5.43 -7.82
N THR A 6 14.57 -5.70 -7.09
CA THR A 6 14.47 -6.09 -5.69
C THR A 6 13.78 -4.93 -4.96
N ILE A 7 12.46 -5.05 -4.80
CA ILE A 7 11.68 -4.15 -3.95
C ILE A 7 12.33 -4.19 -2.57
N THR A 8 12.90 -3.07 -2.12
CA THR A 8 13.47 -2.98 -0.78
C THR A 8 12.36 -3.35 0.22
N PRO A 9 12.56 -4.37 1.06
CA PRO A 9 11.53 -4.84 1.96
C PRO A 9 11.11 -3.71 2.90
N SER A 10 9.84 -3.32 2.81
CA SER A 10 9.24 -2.31 3.67
C SER A 10 8.33 -2.98 4.69
N PRO A 11 8.41 -2.63 5.99
CA PRO A 11 7.48 -3.16 6.98
C PRO A 11 6.04 -2.69 6.73
N TRP A 12 5.86 -1.63 5.93
CA TRP A 12 4.55 -1.02 5.64
C TRP A 12 3.75 -1.74 4.55
N ILE A 13 4.37 -2.62 3.77
CA ILE A 13 3.75 -3.19 2.57
C ILE A 13 4.04 -4.68 2.51
N LYS A 14 2.98 -5.48 2.39
CA LYS A 14 3.05 -6.93 2.21
C LYS A 14 2.54 -7.29 0.83
N ILE A 15 3.36 -8.00 0.07
CA ILE A 15 2.99 -8.59 -1.21
C ILE A 15 3.00 -10.10 -1.01
N PHE A 16 1.82 -10.72 -0.93
CA PHE A 16 1.69 -12.16 -0.64
C PHE A 16 1.91 -13.04 -1.88
N GLN A 17 1.71 -12.47 -3.06
CA GLN A 17 1.88 -13.12 -4.37
C GLN A 17 2.58 -12.11 -5.29
N PRO A 18 3.93 -12.05 -5.26
CA PRO A 18 4.69 -11.08 -6.05
C PRO A 18 4.61 -11.38 -7.54
N ILE A 19 4.59 -10.32 -8.34
CA ILE A 19 4.52 -10.39 -9.81
C ILE A 19 5.76 -9.69 -10.37
N SER A 20 6.51 -10.37 -11.23
CA SER A 20 7.78 -9.81 -11.75
C SER A 20 7.58 -8.53 -12.57
N GLN A 21 6.49 -8.45 -13.34
CA GLN A 21 6.17 -7.31 -14.20
C GLN A 21 4.66 -7.05 -14.17
N PRO A 22 4.12 -6.41 -13.12
CA PRO A 22 2.71 -6.08 -13.07
C PRO A 22 2.40 -4.98 -14.10
N THR A 23 1.17 -4.98 -14.61
CA THR A 23 0.67 -3.85 -15.42
C THR A 23 -0.03 -2.79 -14.55
N LEU A 24 -0.41 -3.16 -13.33
CA LEU A 24 -1.09 -2.33 -12.35
C LEU A 24 -0.75 -2.81 -10.94
N ARG A 25 -0.56 -1.87 -10.00
CA ARG A 25 -0.50 -2.18 -8.56
C ARG A 25 -1.79 -1.72 -7.85
N LEU A 26 -2.38 -2.61 -7.08
CA LEU A 26 -3.53 -2.34 -6.22
C LEU A 26 -3.05 -2.23 -4.77
N PHE A 27 -3.07 -1.03 -4.20
CA PHE A 27 -2.74 -0.84 -2.79
C PHE A 27 -3.99 -0.97 -1.92
N CYS A 28 -3.99 -1.93 -1.00
CA CYS A 28 -5.14 -2.24 -0.16
C CYS A 28 -4.93 -1.77 1.28
N PHE A 29 -5.82 -0.91 1.77
CA PHE A 29 -5.80 -0.32 3.10
C PHE A 29 -6.88 -0.98 3.98
N HIS A 30 -6.46 -1.60 5.09
CA HIS A 30 -7.34 -2.38 5.96
C HIS A 30 -8.16 -1.52 6.94
N PRO A 31 -9.32 -2.00 7.42
CA PRO A 31 -10.06 -1.35 8.50
C PRO A 31 -9.33 -1.44 9.86
N SER A 32 -9.77 -0.66 10.85
CA SER A 32 -9.08 -0.44 12.14
C SER A 32 -8.72 -1.71 12.92
N ALA A 33 -9.54 -2.75 12.87
CA ALA A 33 -9.36 -4.00 13.63
C ALA A 33 -8.70 -5.14 12.83
N SER A 34 -8.13 -4.85 11.66
CA SER A 34 -7.52 -5.85 10.78
C SER A 34 -6.06 -5.52 10.46
N GLY A 35 -5.43 -6.30 9.59
CA GLY A 35 -4.07 -6.09 9.10
C GLY A 35 -3.94 -6.48 7.63
N ALA A 36 -2.71 -6.48 7.12
CA ALA A 36 -2.43 -6.74 5.72
C ALA A 36 -2.92 -8.13 5.26
N SER A 37 -2.97 -9.11 6.16
CA SER A 37 -3.41 -10.47 5.82
C SER A 37 -4.86 -10.57 5.33
N LEU A 38 -5.71 -9.56 5.59
CA LEU A 38 -7.06 -9.47 5.02
C LEU A 38 -7.07 -9.61 3.49
N PHE A 39 -6.02 -9.11 2.84
CA PHE A 39 -5.90 -9.11 1.39
C PHE A 39 -5.06 -10.27 0.84
N ARG A 40 -4.64 -11.23 1.69
CA ARG A 40 -3.68 -12.29 1.33
C ARG A 40 -4.09 -13.13 0.12
N LEU A 41 -5.38 -13.41 -0.02
CA LEU A 41 -5.90 -14.25 -1.08
C LEU A 41 -6.33 -13.47 -2.33
N TRP A 42 -6.38 -12.14 -2.28
CA TRP A 42 -6.92 -11.33 -3.38
C TRP A 42 -6.15 -11.52 -4.69
N GLY A 43 -4.82 -11.68 -4.63
CA GLY A 43 -4.00 -11.98 -5.81
C GLY A 43 -4.41 -13.24 -6.56
N LYS A 44 -5.12 -14.19 -5.92
CA LYS A 44 -5.64 -15.41 -6.59
C LYS A 44 -6.91 -15.16 -7.42
N TYR A 45 -7.65 -14.11 -7.09
CA TYR A 45 -8.96 -13.82 -7.66
C TYR A 45 -8.96 -12.62 -8.60
N LEU A 46 -7.84 -11.90 -8.67
CA LEU A 46 -7.63 -10.81 -9.61
C LEU A 46 -6.88 -11.32 -10.85
N PRO A 47 -6.96 -10.60 -11.98
CA PRO A 47 -6.11 -10.86 -13.14
C PRO A 47 -4.63 -11.00 -12.76
N SER A 48 -3.93 -11.94 -13.40
CA SER A 48 -2.55 -12.33 -13.07
C SER A 48 -1.49 -11.25 -13.31
N ASN A 49 -1.89 -10.09 -13.84
CA ASN A 49 -1.07 -8.92 -14.11
C ASN A 49 -1.34 -7.75 -13.15
N ILE A 50 -2.17 -7.95 -12.11
CA ILE A 50 -2.44 -6.98 -11.04
C ILE A 50 -1.75 -7.44 -9.76
N GLU A 51 -0.78 -6.66 -9.29
CA GLU A 51 -0.06 -6.96 -8.05
C GLU A 51 -0.77 -6.32 -6.85
N VAL A 52 -1.11 -7.15 -5.86
CA VAL A 52 -1.75 -6.68 -4.61
C VAL A 52 -0.70 -6.30 -3.59
N CYS A 53 -0.67 -5.00 -3.26
CA CYS A 53 0.20 -4.41 -2.25
C CYS A 53 -0.60 -4.10 -0.98
N ALA A 54 -0.62 -5.02 -0.02
CA ALA A 54 -1.38 -4.85 1.21
C ALA A 54 -0.65 -3.95 2.21
N ILE A 55 -1.29 -2.88 2.69
CA ILE A 55 -0.70 -1.95 3.66
C ILE A 55 -0.71 -2.59 5.05
N GLN A 56 0.40 -2.49 5.79
CA GLN A 56 0.58 -2.98 7.16
C GLN A 56 0.87 -1.80 8.11
N LEU A 57 -0.16 -1.35 8.81
CA LEU A 57 -0.02 -0.29 9.80
C LEU A 57 0.69 -0.77 11.08
N PRO A 58 1.39 0.12 11.81
CA PRO A 58 1.94 -0.17 13.13
C PRO A 58 0.88 -0.69 14.10
N GLY A 59 1.28 -1.56 15.04
CA GLY A 59 0.38 -2.19 16.00
C GLY A 59 -0.55 -3.24 15.39
N ARG A 60 -0.23 -3.77 14.20
CA ARG A 60 -0.97 -4.85 13.53
C ARG A 60 -0.04 -5.96 13.07
N GLU A 61 -0.46 -7.21 13.28
CA GLU A 61 0.18 -8.44 12.79
C GLU A 61 1.71 -8.44 13.02
N THR A 62 2.53 -8.46 11.96
CA THR A 62 3.99 -8.51 12.11
C THR A 62 4.59 -7.26 12.77
N ARG A 63 3.79 -6.19 12.94
CA ARG A 63 4.13 -4.93 13.61
C ARG A 63 3.37 -4.76 14.94
N ILE A 64 2.83 -5.83 15.54
CA ILE A 64 1.99 -5.76 16.75
C ILE A 64 2.68 -5.12 17.97
N LYS A 65 4.01 -5.22 18.05
CA LYS A 65 4.81 -4.63 19.14
C LYS A 65 5.02 -3.12 18.99
N GLU A 66 4.72 -2.55 17.82
CA GLU A 66 4.84 -1.13 17.59
C GLU A 66 3.57 -0.40 18.08
N PRO A 67 3.69 0.80 18.65
CA PRO A 67 2.53 1.57 19.07
C PRO A 67 1.66 1.96 17.87
N LEU A 68 0.35 2.07 18.10
CA LEU A 68 -0.58 2.59 17.11
C LEU A 68 -0.26 4.06 16.81
N ILE A 69 -0.25 4.42 15.53
CA ILE A 69 -0.22 5.82 15.13
C ILE A 69 -1.66 6.34 15.06
N THR A 70 -1.97 7.34 15.88
CA THR A 70 -3.33 7.89 16.03
C THR A 70 -3.48 9.30 15.46
N LYS A 71 -2.42 9.88 14.88
CA LYS A 71 -2.42 11.22 14.28
C LYS A 71 -1.94 11.17 12.83
N TRP A 72 -2.61 11.90 11.94
CA TRP A 72 -2.29 11.94 10.51
C TRP A 72 -0.87 12.41 10.23
N ASP A 73 -0.40 13.45 10.92
CA ASP A 73 0.95 14.00 10.75
C ASP A 73 2.06 12.98 11.02
N ASN A 74 1.77 11.97 11.85
CA ASN A 74 2.71 10.91 12.17
C ASN A 74 2.56 9.70 11.24
N LEU A 75 1.38 9.49 10.66
CA LEU A 75 1.08 8.33 9.81
C LEU A 75 1.48 8.56 8.36
N LEU A 76 1.08 9.72 7.80
CA LEU A 76 1.15 9.96 6.36
C LEU A 76 2.60 10.06 5.85
N PRO A 77 3.53 10.82 6.48
CA PRO A 77 4.89 10.95 5.97
C PRO A 77 5.65 9.61 5.80
N PRO A 78 5.73 8.72 6.82
CA PRO A 78 6.45 7.46 6.66
C PRO A 78 5.75 6.49 5.70
N LEU A 79 4.41 6.47 5.68
CA LEU A 79 3.65 5.63 4.75
C LEU A 79 3.87 6.08 3.30
N THR A 80 3.78 7.37 3.01
CA THR A 80 4.04 7.92 1.68
C THR A 80 5.49 7.68 1.24
N GLN A 81 6.45 7.79 2.16
CA GLN A 81 7.85 7.46 1.87
C GLN A 81 8.03 5.97 1.51
N ALA A 82 7.32 5.07 2.19
CA ALA A 82 7.34 3.65 1.90
C ALA A 82 6.67 3.30 0.55
N LEU A 83 5.65 4.06 0.14
CA LEU A 83 4.96 3.86 -1.14
C LEU A 83 5.78 4.36 -2.33
N LYS A 84 6.59 5.41 -2.14
CA LYS A 84 7.29 6.14 -3.22
C LYS A 84 8.01 5.25 -4.24
N PRO A 85 8.78 4.21 -3.86
CA PRO A 85 9.46 3.35 -4.85
C PRO A 85 8.48 2.58 -5.74
N LEU A 86 7.31 2.21 -5.20
CA LEU A 86 6.36 1.34 -5.91
C LEU A 86 5.40 2.10 -6.82
N ILE A 87 5.14 3.38 -6.54
CA ILE A 87 4.18 4.20 -7.29
C ILE A 87 4.77 4.92 -8.51
N ILE A 88 6.10 4.90 -8.67
CA ILE A 88 6.80 5.52 -9.80
C ILE A 88 7.00 4.57 -10.99
N GLU A 89 6.97 3.26 -10.75
CA GLU A 89 7.29 2.25 -11.76
C GLU A 89 6.07 1.89 -12.63
N TYR A 90 4.89 1.77 -12.00
CA TYR A 90 3.68 1.27 -12.65
C TYR A 90 2.47 2.13 -12.26
N PRO A 91 1.43 2.19 -13.12
CA PRO A 91 0.14 2.72 -12.73
C PRO A 91 -0.37 2.00 -11.47
N PHE A 92 -1.07 2.74 -10.62
CA PHE A 92 -1.61 2.18 -9.39
C PHE A 92 -2.97 2.75 -9.06
N VAL A 93 -3.68 1.98 -8.24
CA VAL A 93 -5.01 2.30 -7.71
C VAL A 93 -5.03 1.99 -6.22
N PHE A 94 -5.90 2.68 -5.49
CA PHE A 94 -6.11 2.42 -4.08
C PHE A 94 -7.44 1.70 -3.88
N PHE A 95 -7.50 0.90 -2.82
CA PHE A 95 -8.73 0.36 -2.27
C PHE A 95 -8.66 0.49 -0.76
N GLY A 96 -9.68 1.08 -0.15
CA GLY A 96 -9.77 1.23 1.29
C GLY A 96 -11.17 0.91 1.80
N HIS A 97 -11.26 0.20 2.93
CA HIS A 97 -12.53 -0.07 3.60
C HIS A 97 -12.56 0.59 4.99
N SER A 98 -13.62 1.34 5.29
CA SER A 98 -13.80 2.04 6.58
C SER A 98 -12.60 2.96 6.89
N LEU A 99 -11.87 2.74 7.99
CA LEU A 99 -10.63 3.48 8.28
C LEU A 99 -9.65 3.44 7.10
N GLY A 100 -9.57 2.31 6.38
CA GLY A 100 -8.72 2.18 5.21
C GLY A 100 -9.07 3.17 4.10
N ALA A 101 -10.35 3.51 3.93
CA ALA A 101 -10.79 4.51 2.96
C ALA A 101 -10.32 5.92 3.35
N ALA A 102 -10.42 6.27 4.63
CA ALA A 102 -9.89 7.54 5.13
C ALA A 102 -8.37 7.62 4.95
N VAL A 103 -7.64 6.56 5.27
CA VAL A 103 -6.18 6.51 5.12
C VAL A 103 -5.78 6.63 3.65
N CYS A 104 -6.41 5.89 2.74
CA CYS A 104 -6.04 5.95 1.32
C CYS A 104 -6.36 7.32 0.70
N PHE A 105 -7.48 7.95 1.10
CA PHE A 105 -7.83 9.30 0.70
C PHE A 105 -6.77 10.33 1.14
N GLU A 106 -6.39 10.31 2.41
CA GLU A 106 -5.38 11.23 2.95
C GLU A 106 -4.00 11.02 2.33
N VAL A 107 -3.62 9.76 2.07
CA VAL A 107 -2.38 9.44 1.34
C VAL A 107 -2.45 10.00 -0.09
N ALA A 108 -3.55 9.80 -0.81
CA ALA A 108 -3.72 10.34 -2.15
C ALA A 108 -3.66 11.88 -2.16
N HIS A 109 -4.26 12.53 -1.17
CA HIS A 109 -4.17 13.97 -0.97
C HIS A 109 -2.72 14.42 -0.73
N GLN A 110 -1.99 13.74 0.15
CA GLN A 110 -0.59 14.07 0.45
C GLN A 110 0.32 13.86 -0.76
N LEU A 111 0.12 12.79 -1.55
CA LEU A 111 0.84 12.56 -2.80
C LEU A 111 0.64 13.72 -3.79
N ARG A 112 -0.61 14.18 -3.94
CA ARG A 112 -0.94 15.33 -4.79
C ARG A 112 -0.23 16.59 -4.32
N MET A 113 -0.26 16.88 -3.02
CA MET A 113 0.42 18.07 -2.45
C MET A 113 1.93 18.03 -2.65
N LYS A 114 2.54 16.84 -2.59
CA LYS A 114 3.98 16.63 -2.85
C LYS A 114 4.34 16.55 -4.34
N LYS A 115 3.37 16.74 -5.25
CA LYS A 115 3.54 16.60 -6.71
C LYS A 115 4.13 15.23 -7.11
N LEU A 116 3.75 14.18 -6.39
CA LEU A 116 4.09 12.78 -6.68
C LEU A 116 3.00 12.14 -7.57
N PRO A 117 3.27 10.98 -8.19
CA PRO A 117 2.24 10.20 -8.87
C PRO A 117 1.01 9.98 -7.97
N THR A 118 -0.17 10.08 -8.57
CA THR A 118 -1.47 9.93 -7.89
C THR A 118 -2.20 8.67 -8.38
N PRO A 119 -3.03 8.03 -7.54
CA PRO A 119 -3.76 6.84 -7.93
C PRO A 119 -4.74 7.14 -9.08
N LYS A 120 -4.95 6.17 -9.96
CA LYS A 120 -5.91 6.30 -11.07
C LYS A 120 -7.37 6.22 -10.61
N CYS A 121 -7.62 5.55 -9.49
CA CYS A 121 -8.89 5.54 -8.76
C CYS A 121 -8.67 5.23 -7.27
N LEU A 122 -9.69 5.56 -6.46
CA LEU A 122 -9.80 5.29 -5.02
C LEU A 122 -10.85 4.21 -4.76
#